data_AF-A0A454CVC7-F1
#
_entry.id   AF-A0A454CVC7-F1
#
_cell.length_a   1.000
_cell.length_b   1.000
_cell.length_c   1.000
_cell.angle_alpha   90.00
_cell.angle_beta   90.00
_cell.angle_gamma   90.00
#
_symmetry.space_group_name_H-M   'P 1'
#
loop_
_entity.id
_entity.type
_entity.pdbx_description
1 polymer ?
#
loop_
_entity_poly.entity_id
_entity_poly.type
_entity_poly.pdbx_seq_one_letter_code
_entity_poly.pdbx_strand_id
1 'polypeptide(L)'
;MKGIVVDPGGDEKQLAMLIKELGVEVVNLVLTHGHLDHVGGTEPLSALLGGTEIVGPHKADNFWLQGLEGQSQMFGFPFTEAFEPHQWLNEGDKVSFGNQTLDVIHTPGHTPGHVVLYSEEARLAFVGDVLFNGSVGRTDFPQGDFNTLISSIKEKLWPLGNDVTFVPGHGPQSTFGHERKTNPFVADEMPLY
;
A
#
# COMPACT_ATOMS: atom_id res chain seq x y z
N MET A 1 22.54 -4.80 -4.30
CA MET A 1 21.44 -4.07 -4.97
C MET A 1 20.62 -3.42 -3.89
N LYS A 2 20.20 -2.15 -4.00
CA LYS A 2 19.33 -1.50 -2.99
C LYS A 2 17.87 -1.71 -3.35
N GLY A 3 17.02 -1.94 -2.36
CA GLY A 3 15.58 -2.14 -2.53
C GLY A 3 14.77 -1.70 -1.32
N ILE A 4 13.45 -1.81 -1.44
CA ILE A 4 12.49 -1.59 -0.36
C ILE A 4 11.57 -2.81 -0.26
N VAL A 5 10.86 -2.92 0.87
CA VAL A 5 9.73 -3.86 1.01
C VAL A 5 8.47 -3.02 1.21
N VAL A 6 7.43 -3.27 0.40
CA VAL A 6 6.15 -2.60 0.52
C VAL A 6 5.19 -3.52 1.26
N ASP A 7 4.49 -2.99 2.28
CA ASP A 7 3.47 -3.69 3.09
C ASP A 7 3.89 -5.10 3.60
N PRO A 8 4.93 -5.21 4.46
CA PRO A 8 5.29 -6.46 5.10
C PRO A 8 4.26 -6.88 6.16
N GLY A 9 3.15 -7.46 5.71
CA GLY A 9 2.02 -7.88 6.55
C GLY A 9 2.26 -9.10 7.46
N GLY A 10 3.24 -9.95 7.11
CA GLY A 10 3.54 -11.18 7.85
C GLY A 10 4.67 -11.99 7.21
N ASP A 11 4.84 -13.24 7.66
CA ASP A 11 5.84 -14.19 7.12
C ASP A 11 7.29 -13.67 7.15
N GLU A 12 7.65 -12.92 8.19
CA GLU A 12 8.86 -12.09 8.25
C GLU A 12 10.13 -12.91 8.14
N LYS A 13 10.14 -14.14 8.68
CA LYS A 13 11.26 -15.07 8.54
C LYS A 13 11.46 -15.50 7.09
N GLN A 14 10.37 -15.77 6.36
CA GLN A 14 10.43 -16.16 4.95
C GLN A 14 10.88 -14.97 4.10
N LEU A 15 10.34 -13.78 4.38
CA LEU A 15 10.76 -12.53 3.73
C LEU A 15 12.25 -12.26 3.98
N ALA A 16 12.74 -12.35 5.22
CA ALA A 16 14.15 -12.14 5.54
C ALA A 16 15.08 -13.14 4.85
N MET A 17 14.68 -14.42 4.76
CA MET A 17 15.42 -15.42 4.00
C MET A 17 15.47 -15.07 2.51
N LEU A 18 14.34 -14.73 1.90
CA LEU A 18 14.25 -14.37 0.49
C LEU A 18 15.08 -13.12 0.17
N ILE A 19 15.00 -12.08 1.01
CA ILE A 19 15.80 -10.85 0.87
C ILE A 19 17.30 -11.18 0.85
N LYS A 20 17.74 -12.06 1.75
CA LYS A 20 19.14 -12.51 1.82
C LYS A 20 19.54 -13.31 0.57
N GLU A 21 18.69 -14.22 0.11
CA GLU A 21 18.92 -15.02 -1.11
C GLU A 21 19.03 -14.14 -2.37
N LEU A 22 18.18 -13.12 -2.47
CA LEU A 22 18.20 -12.14 -3.55
C LEU A 22 19.40 -11.18 -3.47
N GLY A 23 20.12 -11.12 -2.33
CA GLY A 23 21.25 -10.21 -2.14
C GLY A 23 20.85 -8.73 -2.18
N VAL A 24 19.62 -8.42 -1.75
CA VAL A 24 19.08 -7.06 -1.71
C VAL A 24 19.38 -6.43 -0.35
N GLU A 25 19.96 -5.23 -0.37
CA GLU A 25 20.06 -4.33 0.77
C GLU A 25 18.75 -3.56 0.86
N VAL A 26 17.88 -3.95 1.80
CA VAL A 26 16.61 -3.26 2.04
C VAL A 26 16.91 -1.99 2.83
N VAL A 27 16.62 -0.83 2.24
CA VAL A 27 16.90 0.47 2.86
C VAL A 27 15.71 1.04 3.60
N ASN A 28 14.49 0.66 3.23
CA ASN A 28 13.26 1.07 3.91
C ASN A 28 12.19 -0.03 3.81
N LEU A 29 11.33 -0.11 4.84
CA LEU A 29 10.01 -0.73 4.79
C LEU A 29 8.99 0.37 4.54
N VAL A 30 8.13 0.24 3.54
CA VAL A 30 7.24 1.32 3.08
C VAL A 30 5.79 0.86 3.16
N LEU A 31 4.95 1.63 3.85
CA LEU A 31 3.58 1.25 4.15
C LEU A 31 2.58 2.07 3.33
N THR A 32 1.62 1.41 2.70
CA THR A 32 0.51 2.05 1.98
C THR A 32 -0.59 2.52 2.93
N HIS A 33 -0.93 1.72 3.94
CA HIS A 33 -1.97 2.04 4.94
C HIS A 33 -1.82 1.19 6.22
N GLY A 34 -2.61 1.49 7.24
CA GLY A 34 -2.43 0.95 8.61
C GLY A 34 -3.15 -0.35 8.97
N HIS A 35 -3.67 -1.12 8.01
CA HIS A 35 -4.34 -2.39 8.32
C HIS A 35 -3.35 -3.50 8.65
N LEU A 36 -3.75 -4.37 9.59
CA LEU A 36 -2.92 -5.41 10.18
C LEU A 36 -2.27 -6.32 9.14
N ASP A 37 -3.00 -6.75 8.12
CA ASP A 37 -2.54 -7.66 7.09
C ASP A 37 -1.55 -7.03 6.10
N HIS A 38 -1.32 -5.72 6.20
CA HIS A 38 -0.29 -4.98 5.47
C HIS A 38 0.89 -4.58 6.35
N VAL A 39 0.69 -4.42 7.66
CA VAL A 39 1.71 -3.86 8.56
C VAL A 39 2.15 -4.79 9.70
N GLY A 40 1.48 -5.92 9.91
CA GLY A 40 1.66 -6.78 11.08
C GLY A 40 3.07 -7.35 11.22
N GLY A 41 3.76 -7.59 10.10
CA GLY A 41 5.13 -8.07 10.06
C GLY A 41 6.20 -6.96 10.02
N THR A 42 5.82 -5.67 10.09
CA THR A 42 6.74 -4.55 9.83
C THR A 42 7.85 -4.44 10.87
N GLU A 43 7.52 -4.30 12.15
CA GLU A 43 8.55 -4.19 13.20
C GLU A 43 9.39 -5.46 13.35
N PRO A 44 8.81 -6.68 13.35
CA PRO A 44 9.62 -7.89 13.41
C PRO A 44 10.55 -8.03 12.19
N LEU A 45 10.10 -7.68 10.98
CA LEU A 45 10.96 -7.68 9.80
C LEU A 45 12.06 -6.61 9.90
N SER A 46 11.73 -5.39 10.37
CA SER A 46 12.72 -4.34 10.60
C SER A 46 13.83 -4.83 11.53
N ALA A 47 13.47 -5.47 12.65
CA ALA A 47 14.43 -6.04 13.59
C ALA A 47 15.29 -7.16 12.96
N LEU A 48 14.69 -8.05 12.18
CA LEU A 48 15.43 -9.11 11.44
C LEU A 48 16.42 -8.54 10.42
N LEU A 49 16.12 -7.36 9.86
CA LEU A 49 16.98 -6.65 8.91
C LEU A 49 17.93 -5.65 9.58
N GLY A 50 18.07 -5.69 10.91
CA GLY A 50 19.03 -4.86 11.66
C GLY A 50 18.53 -3.46 12.00
N GLY A 51 17.22 -3.25 12.09
CA GLY A 51 16.58 -1.96 12.40
C GLY A 51 16.36 -1.10 11.17
N THR A 52 15.88 -1.70 10.08
CA THR A 52 15.56 -0.96 8.84
C THR A 52 14.45 0.07 9.09
N GLU A 53 14.61 1.29 8.57
CA GLU A 53 13.65 2.36 8.78
C GLU A 53 12.29 2.05 8.16
N ILE A 54 11.23 2.43 8.89
CA ILE A 54 9.84 2.27 8.50
C ILE A 54 9.31 3.63 8.04
N VAL A 55 8.76 3.69 6.82
CA VAL A 55 8.28 4.91 6.18
C VAL A 55 6.82 4.71 5.77
N GLY A 56 5.98 5.69 6.05
CA GLY A 56 4.56 5.63 5.72
C GLY A 56 3.71 4.97 6.80
N PRO A 57 2.38 4.95 6.63
CA PRO A 57 1.64 5.57 5.53
C PRO A 57 1.47 7.09 5.76
N HIS A 58 0.38 7.70 5.30
CA HIS A 58 0.07 9.08 5.70
C HIS A 58 -0.43 9.14 7.15
N LYS A 59 -0.11 10.23 7.87
CA LYS A 59 -0.38 10.38 9.31
C LYS A 59 -1.85 10.22 9.72
N ALA A 60 -2.77 10.42 8.78
CA ALA A 60 -4.20 10.18 9.02
C ALA A 60 -4.52 8.70 9.38
N ASP A 61 -3.64 7.76 9.05
CA ASP A 61 -3.75 6.35 9.43
C ASP A 61 -3.11 6.01 10.77
N ASN A 62 -2.58 6.99 11.52
CA ASN A 62 -1.98 6.70 12.82
C ASN A 62 -2.95 5.97 13.77
N PHE A 63 -4.25 6.30 13.74
CA PHE A 63 -5.22 5.60 14.58
C PHE A 63 -5.37 4.11 14.23
N TRP A 64 -5.12 3.73 12.98
CA TRP A 64 -5.08 2.33 12.58
C TRP A 64 -3.84 1.63 13.12
N LEU A 65 -2.67 2.26 13.02
CA LEU A 65 -1.42 1.74 13.61
C LEU A 65 -1.52 1.62 15.14
N GLN A 66 -2.10 2.61 15.82
CA GLN A 66 -2.35 2.55 17.26
C GLN A 66 -3.43 1.52 17.63
N GLY A 67 -4.20 1.02 16.67
CA GLY A 67 -5.24 0.02 16.84
C GLY A 67 -4.81 -1.42 16.60
N LEU A 68 -3.53 -1.70 16.27
CA LEU A 68 -3.06 -3.02 15.84
C LEU A 68 -3.29 -4.13 16.88
N GLU A 69 -3.19 -3.81 18.17
CA GLU A 69 -3.51 -4.76 19.24
C GLU A 69 -4.97 -5.24 19.17
N GLY A 70 -5.89 -4.30 18.95
CA GLY A 70 -7.32 -4.60 18.78
C GLY A 70 -7.60 -5.34 17.46
N GLN A 71 -6.94 -4.95 16.37
CA GLN A 71 -7.06 -5.63 15.08
C GLN A 71 -6.63 -7.11 15.19
N SER A 72 -5.44 -7.36 15.73
CA SER A 72 -4.90 -8.71 15.88
C SER A 72 -5.77 -9.60 16.76
N GLN A 73 -6.26 -9.08 17.89
CA GLN A 73 -7.21 -9.79 18.75
C GLN A 73 -8.53 -10.11 18.04
N MET A 74 -9.11 -9.15 17.34
CA MET A 74 -10.41 -9.30 16.67
C MET A 74 -10.38 -10.39 15.59
N PHE A 75 -9.27 -10.50 14.86
CA PHE A 75 -9.11 -11.47 13.78
C PHE A 75 -8.41 -12.78 14.22
N GLY A 76 -8.02 -12.91 15.49
CA GLY A 76 -7.38 -14.11 16.02
C GLY A 76 -5.94 -14.33 15.55
N PHE A 77 -5.24 -13.25 15.19
CA PHE A 77 -3.82 -13.26 14.85
C PHE A 77 -2.93 -13.10 16.09
N PRO A 78 -1.63 -13.44 15.99
CA PRO A 78 -0.66 -13.11 17.03
C PRO A 78 -0.72 -11.62 17.41
N PHE A 79 -0.57 -11.35 18.70
CA PHE A 79 -0.56 -9.98 19.23
C PHE A 79 0.47 -9.14 18.49
N THR A 80 0.01 -8.00 17.98
CA THR A 80 0.83 -7.03 17.22
C THR A 80 0.77 -5.70 17.96
N GLU A 81 1.93 -5.22 18.40
CA GLU A 81 2.05 -3.95 19.11
C GLU A 81 1.79 -2.76 18.16
N ALA A 82 1.25 -1.69 18.72
CA ALA A 82 1.19 -0.41 18.03
C ALA A 82 2.60 0.16 17.85
N PHE A 83 2.83 0.83 16.71
CA PHE A 83 4.10 1.50 16.43
C PHE A 83 3.87 2.82 15.70
N GLU A 84 4.90 3.67 15.67
CA GLU A 84 4.96 4.84 14.79
C GLU A 84 6.06 4.62 13.73
N PRO A 85 5.81 4.98 12.46
CA PRO A 85 6.87 4.97 11.45
C PRO A 85 7.91 6.04 11.77
N HIS A 86 9.11 5.84 11.26
CA HIS A 86 10.21 6.80 11.38
C HIS A 86 9.91 8.09 10.60
N GLN A 87 9.15 7.97 9.51
CA GLN A 87 8.70 9.07 8.68
C GLN A 87 7.28 8.81 8.17
N TRP A 88 6.40 9.82 8.27
CA TRP A 88 5.10 9.81 7.60
C TRP A 88 5.23 10.25 6.14
N LEU A 89 4.34 9.75 5.28
CA LEU A 89 4.28 10.09 3.86
C LEU A 89 3.17 11.10 3.55
N ASN A 90 3.42 12.05 2.65
CA ASN A 90 2.45 13.03 2.17
C ASN A 90 2.35 12.99 0.63
N GLU A 91 1.26 13.54 0.10
CA GLU A 91 1.11 13.79 -1.33
C GLU A 91 2.33 14.55 -1.89
N GLY A 92 2.92 14.03 -2.97
CA GLY A 92 4.06 14.64 -3.65
C GLY A 92 5.42 14.32 -3.05
N ASP A 93 5.48 13.59 -1.93
CA ASP A 93 6.73 13.03 -1.42
C ASP A 93 7.30 11.99 -2.40
N LYS A 94 8.58 11.67 -2.22
CA LYS A 94 9.31 10.69 -3.04
C LYS A 94 10.03 9.69 -2.15
N VAL A 95 9.85 8.40 -2.44
CA VAL A 95 10.63 7.31 -1.83
C VAL A 95 11.70 6.88 -2.83
N SER A 96 12.98 7.08 -2.49
CA SER A 96 14.10 6.79 -3.38
C SER A 96 14.99 5.68 -2.84
N PHE A 97 15.38 4.74 -3.69
CA PHE A 97 16.28 3.64 -3.35
C PHE A 97 17.12 3.25 -4.57
N GLY A 98 18.44 3.17 -4.41
CA GLY A 98 19.34 2.98 -5.56
C GLY A 98 19.15 4.09 -6.60
N ASN A 99 18.80 3.71 -7.83
CA ASN A 99 18.49 4.63 -8.93
C ASN A 99 16.97 4.72 -9.21
N GLN A 100 16.13 4.21 -8.31
CA GLN A 100 14.68 4.18 -8.47
C GLN A 100 14.04 5.23 -7.56
N THR A 101 12.93 5.81 -8.02
CA THR A 101 12.12 6.74 -7.26
C THR A 101 10.65 6.37 -7.43
N LEU A 102 9.92 6.35 -6.32
CA LEU A 102 8.47 6.20 -6.29
C LEU A 102 7.86 7.52 -5.81
N ASP A 103 6.93 8.05 -6.59
CA ASP A 103 6.06 9.16 -6.21
C ASP A 103 4.98 8.68 -5.24
N VAL A 104 4.75 9.46 -4.20
CA VAL A 104 3.72 9.20 -3.20
C VAL A 104 2.47 9.99 -3.58
N ILE A 105 1.35 9.26 -3.70
CA ILE A 105 0.05 9.82 -4.05
C ILE A 105 -0.91 9.47 -2.93
N HIS A 106 -1.46 10.47 -2.24
CA HIS A 106 -2.40 10.26 -1.14
C HIS A 106 -3.77 9.90 -1.69
N THR A 107 -4.27 8.70 -1.38
CA THR A 107 -5.49 8.14 -2.01
C THR A 107 -6.47 7.67 -0.93
N PRO A 108 -7.03 8.58 -0.12
CA PRO A 108 -7.93 8.21 0.96
C PRO A 108 -9.22 7.57 0.44
N GLY A 109 -9.87 6.80 1.31
CA GLY A 109 -11.21 6.26 1.09
C GLY A 109 -11.37 4.85 1.64
N HIS A 110 -10.40 3.96 1.38
CA HIS A 110 -10.31 2.68 2.10
C HIS A 110 -9.93 2.91 3.57
N THR A 111 -8.86 3.68 3.78
CA THR A 111 -8.48 4.33 5.04
C THR A 111 -8.18 5.81 4.75
N PRO A 112 -8.22 6.71 5.75
CA PRO A 112 -8.01 8.14 5.51
C PRO A 112 -6.53 8.51 5.23
N GLY A 113 -5.59 7.64 5.59
CA GLY A 113 -4.14 7.81 5.39
C GLY A 113 -3.54 6.91 4.30
N HIS A 114 -4.37 6.28 3.47
CA HIS A 114 -3.88 5.41 2.39
C HIS A 114 -3.05 6.19 1.35
N VAL A 115 -1.90 5.64 0.94
CA VAL A 115 -1.06 6.15 -0.14
C VAL A 115 -0.75 5.09 -1.20
N VAL A 116 -0.66 5.52 -2.46
CA VAL A 116 -0.11 4.75 -3.58
C VAL A 116 1.35 5.15 -3.82
N LEU A 117 2.18 4.16 -4.16
CA LEU A 117 3.57 4.36 -4.57
C LEU A 117 3.69 4.12 -6.07
N TYR A 118 4.07 5.15 -6.83
CA TYR A 118 4.07 5.10 -8.29
C TYR A 118 5.46 5.33 -8.89
N SER A 119 5.88 4.45 -9.80
CA SER A 119 7.08 4.63 -10.61
C SER A 119 6.70 5.07 -12.02
N GLU A 120 7.06 6.30 -12.39
CA GLU A 120 6.90 6.78 -13.76
C GLU A 120 7.79 6.02 -14.75
N GLU A 121 9.05 5.78 -14.38
CA GLU A 121 10.03 5.07 -15.22
C GLU A 121 9.58 3.64 -15.53
N ALA A 122 9.10 2.90 -14.53
CA ALA A 122 8.68 1.51 -14.69
C ALA A 122 7.21 1.35 -15.15
N ARG A 123 6.44 2.44 -15.21
CA ARG A 123 4.97 2.42 -15.43
C ARG A 123 4.26 1.42 -14.50
N LEU A 124 4.63 1.47 -13.21
CA LEU A 124 4.18 0.54 -12.18
C LEU A 124 3.68 1.29 -10.94
N ALA A 125 2.56 0.88 -10.36
CA ALA A 125 2.05 1.42 -9.10
C ALA A 125 1.78 0.32 -8.06
N PHE A 126 2.20 0.50 -6.83
CA PHE A 126 1.77 -0.29 -5.68
C PHE A 126 0.59 0.42 -5.02
N VAL A 127 -0.60 -0.13 -5.17
CA VAL A 127 -1.85 0.57 -4.85
C VAL A 127 -2.50 0.13 -3.54
N GLY A 128 -1.89 -0.84 -2.84
CA GLY A 128 -2.48 -1.47 -1.66
C GLY A 128 -3.94 -1.83 -1.92
N ASP A 129 -4.81 -1.42 -1.01
CA ASP A 129 -6.24 -1.71 -1.05
C ASP A 129 -7.11 -0.61 -1.66
N VAL A 130 -6.54 0.29 -2.47
CA VAL A 130 -7.34 1.29 -3.20
C VAL A 130 -8.08 0.64 -4.38
N LEU A 131 -7.37 -0.14 -5.19
CA LEU A 131 -7.87 -0.68 -6.45
C LEU A 131 -7.45 -2.14 -6.62
N PHE A 132 -8.40 -2.98 -7.05
CA PHE A 132 -8.18 -4.40 -7.35
C PHE A 132 -8.56 -4.70 -8.81
N ASN A 133 -8.15 -5.85 -9.32
CA ASN A 133 -8.60 -6.34 -10.62
C ASN A 133 -10.12 -6.64 -10.57
N GLY A 134 -10.92 -5.75 -11.16
CA GLY A 134 -12.39 -5.84 -11.19
C GLY A 134 -13.11 -5.43 -9.91
N SER A 135 -12.44 -4.82 -8.92
CA SER A 135 -13.06 -4.34 -7.68
C SER A 135 -12.31 -3.14 -7.08
N VAL A 136 -12.75 -2.64 -5.93
CA VAL A 136 -12.11 -1.57 -5.14
C VAL A 136 -12.04 -1.96 -3.67
N GLY A 137 -11.24 -1.23 -2.88
CA GLY A 137 -11.17 -1.35 -1.43
C GLY A 137 -12.52 -1.26 -0.73
N ARG A 138 -12.65 -1.98 0.39
CA ARG A 138 -13.78 -1.79 1.30
C ARG A 138 -13.75 -0.41 1.95
N THR A 139 -14.92 0.16 2.26
CA THR A 139 -15.01 1.48 2.89
C THR A 139 -15.95 1.51 4.09
N ASP A 140 -16.31 0.34 4.61
CA ASP A 140 -17.21 0.18 5.76
C ASP A 140 -16.46 0.14 7.11
N PHE A 141 -15.15 0.36 7.08
CA PHE A 141 -14.32 0.53 8.27
C PHE A 141 -14.43 1.95 8.85
N PRO A 142 -14.05 2.16 10.13
CA PRO A 142 -13.91 3.49 10.71
C PRO A 142 -13.13 4.44 9.79
N GLN A 143 -13.75 5.59 9.47
CA GLN A 143 -13.22 6.62 8.58
C GLN A 143 -12.97 6.17 7.12
N GLY A 144 -13.51 5.02 6.70
CA GLY A 144 -13.66 4.68 5.30
C GLY A 144 -14.79 5.48 4.65
N ASP A 145 -14.61 5.87 3.40
CA ASP A 145 -15.62 6.60 2.61
C ASP A 145 -15.56 6.22 1.13
N PHE A 146 -16.68 5.70 0.62
CA PHE A 146 -16.79 5.20 -0.75
C PHE A 146 -16.59 6.30 -1.80
N ASN A 147 -17.23 7.46 -1.63
CA ASN A 147 -17.14 8.53 -2.62
C ASN A 147 -15.72 9.10 -2.68
N THR A 148 -15.04 9.20 -1.55
CA THR A 148 -13.64 9.59 -1.43
C THR A 148 -12.75 8.57 -2.14
N LEU A 149 -12.97 7.26 -1.94
CA LEU A 149 -12.21 6.21 -2.63
C LEU A 149 -12.36 6.31 -4.16
N ILE A 150 -13.59 6.43 -4.65
CA ILE A 150 -13.86 6.56 -6.09
C ILE A 150 -13.21 7.83 -6.66
N SER A 151 -13.27 8.94 -5.92
CA SER A 151 -12.64 10.21 -6.34
C SER A 151 -11.12 10.08 -6.36
N SER A 152 -10.50 9.47 -5.34
CA SER A 152 -9.06 9.16 -5.31
C SER A 152 -8.62 8.36 -6.52
N ILE A 153 -9.36 7.31 -6.89
CA ILE A 153 -9.04 6.50 -8.07
C ILE A 153 -9.17 7.32 -9.36
N LYS A 154 -10.32 7.98 -9.56
CA LYS A 154 -10.62 8.66 -10.82
C LYS A 154 -9.78 9.92 -11.04
N GLU A 155 -9.52 10.68 -9.99
CA GLU A 155 -8.83 11.97 -10.08
C GLU A 155 -7.32 11.85 -9.93
N LYS A 156 -6.80 10.80 -9.27
CA LYS A 156 -5.36 10.65 -9.02
C LYS A 156 -4.71 9.50 -9.79
N LEU A 157 -5.38 8.36 -9.97
CA LEU A 157 -4.78 7.21 -10.66
C LEU A 157 -4.98 7.26 -12.17
N TRP A 158 -6.18 7.60 -12.65
CA TRP A 158 -6.46 7.65 -14.10
C TRP A 158 -5.58 8.64 -14.89
N PRO A 159 -5.22 9.82 -14.36
CA PRO A 159 -4.31 10.73 -15.05
C PRO A 159 -2.87 10.19 -15.22
N LEU A 160 -2.45 9.17 -14.44
CA LEU A 160 -1.10 8.59 -14.55
C LEU A 160 -0.90 7.83 -15.87
N GLY A 161 -1.98 7.39 -16.50
CA GLY A 161 -1.99 6.79 -17.83
C GLY A 161 -2.48 5.34 -17.85
N ASN A 162 -3.06 4.95 -18.98
CA ASN A 162 -3.75 3.67 -19.14
C ASN A 162 -2.80 2.46 -19.18
N ASP A 163 -1.54 2.68 -19.52
CA ASP A 163 -0.48 1.67 -19.61
C ASP A 163 0.20 1.38 -18.26
N VAL A 164 -0.17 2.08 -17.19
CA VAL A 164 0.36 1.81 -15.85
C VAL A 164 -0.19 0.47 -15.35
N THR A 165 0.71 -0.46 -15.06
CA THR A 165 0.41 -1.70 -14.34
C THR A 165 0.32 -1.40 -12.86
N PHE A 166 -0.61 -2.04 -12.14
CA PHE A 166 -0.64 -1.93 -10.68
C PHE A 166 -0.53 -3.29 -9.99
N VAL A 167 0.11 -3.27 -8.81
CA VAL A 167 0.17 -4.36 -7.85
C VAL A 167 -0.79 -4.03 -6.71
N PRO A 168 -1.93 -4.74 -6.60
CA PRO A 168 -2.83 -4.56 -5.46
C PRO A 168 -2.27 -5.23 -4.20
N GLY A 169 -2.86 -4.88 -3.05
CA GLY A 169 -2.66 -5.62 -1.79
C GLY A 169 -3.13 -7.08 -1.89
N HIS A 170 -4.21 -7.30 -2.65
CA HIS A 170 -4.81 -8.61 -2.80
C HIS A 170 -5.20 -8.93 -4.25
N GLY A 171 -5.09 -10.21 -4.61
CA GLY A 171 -5.47 -10.70 -5.92
C GLY A 171 -4.44 -10.40 -7.02
N PRO A 172 -4.82 -10.60 -8.29
CA PRO A 172 -3.89 -10.46 -9.40
C PRO A 172 -3.65 -8.99 -9.78
N GLN A 173 -2.51 -8.73 -10.40
CA GLN A 173 -2.21 -7.46 -11.06
C GLN A 173 -3.21 -7.13 -12.17
N SER A 174 -3.31 -5.86 -12.52
CA SER A 174 -4.05 -5.35 -13.68
C SER A 174 -3.41 -4.05 -14.18
N THR A 175 -4.09 -3.31 -15.06
CA THR A 175 -3.67 -1.99 -15.54
C THR A 175 -4.77 -0.97 -15.33
N PHE A 176 -4.40 0.30 -15.13
CA PHE A 176 -5.39 1.37 -15.02
C PHE A 176 -6.30 1.44 -16.25
N GLY A 177 -5.76 1.22 -17.45
CA GLY A 177 -6.54 1.20 -18.68
C GLY A 177 -7.54 0.04 -18.77
N HIS A 178 -7.26 -1.11 -18.15
CA HIS A 178 -8.22 -2.20 -18.06
C HIS A 178 -9.35 -1.82 -17.10
N GLU A 179 -9.03 -1.39 -15.88
CA GLU A 179 -10.03 -1.06 -14.86
C GLU A 179 -10.93 0.11 -15.29
N ARG A 180 -10.39 1.13 -15.98
CA ARG A 180 -11.19 2.21 -16.58
C ARG A 180 -12.24 1.74 -17.58
N LYS A 181 -12.03 0.58 -18.21
CA LYS A 181 -12.95 0.01 -19.21
C LYS A 181 -13.94 -0.97 -18.61
N THR A 182 -13.53 -1.70 -17.56
CA THR A 182 -14.25 -2.92 -17.14
C THR A 182 -14.67 -2.90 -15.67
N ASN A 183 -14.01 -2.12 -14.81
CA ASN A 183 -14.27 -2.16 -13.38
C ASN A 183 -15.64 -1.55 -13.05
N PRO A 184 -16.57 -2.32 -12.46
CA PRO A 184 -17.95 -1.86 -12.27
C PRO A 184 -18.10 -0.69 -11.29
N PHE A 185 -17.06 -0.35 -10.53
CA PHE A 185 -17.07 0.76 -9.58
C PHE A 185 -16.46 2.04 -10.16
N VAL A 186 -15.44 1.91 -11.01
CA VAL A 186 -14.58 3.05 -11.41
C VAL A 186 -14.38 3.20 -12.92
N ALA A 187 -15.08 2.42 -13.74
CA ALA A 187 -15.05 2.60 -15.19
C ALA A 187 -15.50 4.01 -15.60
N ASP A 188 -14.98 4.46 -16.76
CA ASP A 188 -15.32 5.74 -17.37
C ASP A 188 -16.78 5.74 -17.87
N GLU A 189 -17.22 4.59 -18.38
CA GLU A 189 -18.60 4.31 -18.79
C GLU A 189 -19.06 3.02 -18.11
N MET A 190 -20.30 2.99 -17.61
CA MET A 190 -20.85 1.77 -17.03
C MET A 190 -20.90 0.68 -18.10
N PRO A 191 -20.39 -0.54 -17.84
CA PRO A 191 -20.52 -1.64 -18.78
C PRO A 191 -22.01 -1.85 -19.10
N LEU A 192 -22.38 -1.70 -20.36
CA LEU A 192 -23.73 -2.06 -20.82
C LEU A 192 -23.81 -3.59 -20.77
N TYR A 193 -24.42 -4.11 -19.71
CA TYR A 193 -24.82 -5.52 -19.61
C TYR A 193 -26.09 -5.77 -20.42
#